data_AF-A0A3A9F5V5-F1
#
_entry.id   AF-A0A3A9F5V5-F1
#
_cell.length_a   1.000
_cell.length_b   1.000
_cell.length_c   1.000
_cell.angle_alpha   90.00
_cell.angle_beta   90.00
_cell.angle_gamma   90.00
#
_symmetry.space_group_name_H-M   'P 1'
#
loop_
_entity.id
_entity.type
_entity.pdbx_description
1 polymer ?
#
loop_
_entity_poly.entity_id
_entity_poly.type
_entity_poly.pdbx_seq_one_letter_code
_entity_poly.pdbx_strand_id
1 'polypeptide(L)'
;MKGMEYQKEAMRTNDGKASYRLREAQEHKRNLDLGGIINACLGLSGEVGELNDLIKKWIFHEREVDMEHLKKECGDILWYVAMLCHSLQWDMDEIMKMNIDKLKARYPEGFDTIKANDREEKDL
;
A
#
# COMPACT_ATOMS: atom_id res chain seq x y z
N MET A 1 -27.00 23.38 -3.73
CA MET A 1 -26.90 21.98 -4.17
C MET A 1 -27.02 21.08 -2.95
N LYS A 2 -27.97 20.15 -2.94
CA LYS A 2 -28.12 19.13 -1.86
C LYS A 2 -27.20 17.94 -2.14
N GLY A 3 -26.82 17.17 -1.12
CA GLY A 3 -25.94 16.01 -1.27
C GLY A 3 -26.41 15.00 -2.32
N MET A 4 -27.72 14.76 -2.42
CA MET A 4 -28.29 13.87 -3.45
C MET A 4 -28.16 14.44 -4.87
N GLU A 5 -28.28 15.76 -5.06
CA GLU A 5 -28.12 16.40 -6.36
C GLU A 5 -26.67 16.26 -6.84
N TYR A 6 -25.72 16.50 -5.93
CA TYR A 6 -24.30 16.27 -6.21
C TYR A 6 -24.02 14.81 -6.58
N GLN A 7 -24.49 13.85 -5.77
CA GLN A 7 -24.27 12.43 -6.02
C GLN A 7 -24.81 12.02 -7.39
N LYS A 8 -25.99 12.51 -7.78
CA LYS A 8 -26.58 12.22 -9.08
C LYS A 8 -25.69 12.73 -10.22
N GLU A 9 -25.20 13.95 -10.16
CA GLU A 9 -24.29 14.49 -11.18
C GLU A 9 -22.96 13.74 -11.21
N ALA A 10 -22.38 13.42 -10.04
CA ALA A 10 -21.14 12.66 -9.94
C ALA A 10 -21.28 11.23 -10.52
N MET A 11 -22.40 10.55 -10.27
CA MET A 11 -22.60 9.18 -10.73
C MET A 11 -22.85 9.05 -12.24
N ARG A 12 -23.01 10.16 -12.98
CA ARG A 12 -23.08 10.13 -14.45
C ARG A 12 -21.78 9.64 -15.09
N THR A 13 -20.66 9.73 -14.39
CA THR A 13 -19.35 9.24 -14.85
C THR A 13 -19.01 7.84 -14.36
N ASN A 14 -19.89 7.21 -13.56
CA ASN A 14 -19.72 5.85 -13.07
C ASN A 14 -20.53 4.88 -13.94
N ASP A 15 -19.85 3.91 -14.56
CA ASP A 15 -20.50 2.95 -15.46
C ASP A 15 -21.17 1.76 -14.75
N GLY A 16 -21.05 1.66 -13.42
CA GLY A 16 -21.68 0.61 -12.62
C GLY A 16 -21.12 -0.79 -12.83
N LYS A 17 -19.99 -0.96 -13.54
CA LYS A 17 -19.45 -2.28 -13.92
C LYS A 17 -18.40 -2.84 -12.96
N ALA A 18 -18.23 -2.26 -11.77
CA ALA A 18 -17.21 -2.69 -10.80
C ALA A 18 -17.30 -4.19 -10.46
N SER A 19 -18.48 -4.69 -10.09
CA SER A 19 -18.67 -6.11 -9.74
C SER A 19 -18.51 -7.05 -10.94
N TYR A 20 -18.88 -6.58 -12.15
CA TYR A 20 -18.65 -7.34 -13.38
C TYR A 20 -17.14 -7.51 -13.62
N ARG A 21 -16.37 -6.41 -13.58
CA ARG A 21 -14.91 -6.44 -13.75
C ARG A 21 -14.22 -7.33 -12.73
N LEU A 22 -14.70 -7.34 -11.48
CA LEU A 22 -14.15 -8.21 -10.44
C LEU A 22 -14.35 -9.69 -10.78
N ARG A 23 -15.56 -10.08 -11.20
CA ARG A 23 -15.86 -11.46 -11.63
C ARG A 23 -15.06 -11.84 -12.88
N GLU A 24 -15.01 -10.97 -13.88
CA GLU A 24 -14.21 -11.20 -15.09
C GLU A 24 -12.74 -11.42 -14.74
N ALA A 25 -12.15 -10.59 -13.87
CA ALA A 25 -10.76 -10.75 -13.44
C ALA A 25 -10.53 -12.10 -12.75
N GLN A 26 -11.48 -12.57 -11.94
CA GLN A 26 -11.42 -13.88 -11.28
C GLN A 26 -11.46 -15.03 -12.30
N GLU A 27 -12.28 -14.92 -13.35
CA GLU A 27 -12.37 -15.95 -14.40
C GLU A 27 -11.11 -16.04 -15.28
N HIS A 28 -10.46 -14.90 -15.54
CA HIS A 28 -9.29 -14.80 -16.42
C HIS A 28 -7.95 -15.01 -15.70
N LYS A 29 -7.84 -14.70 -14.40
CA LYS A 29 -6.60 -14.84 -13.61
C LYS A 29 -6.66 -15.99 -12.61
N ARG A 30 -6.99 -17.20 -13.11
CA ARG A 30 -7.26 -18.38 -12.25
C ARG A 30 -6.07 -18.85 -11.41
N ASN A 31 -4.86 -18.43 -11.75
CA ASN A 31 -3.66 -18.78 -10.99
C ASN A 31 -3.40 -17.84 -9.80
N LEU A 32 -4.08 -16.71 -9.70
CA LEU A 32 -3.88 -15.75 -8.61
C LEU A 32 -5.06 -15.75 -7.65
N ASP A 33 -4.79 -15.47 -6.38
CA ASP A 33 -5.84 -15.27 -5.38
C ASP A 33 -6.29 -13.80 -5.36
N LEU A 34 -7.26 -13.47 -6.22
CA LEU A 34 -7.79 -12.11 -6.32
C LEU A 34 -8.44 -11.61 -5.01
N GLY A 35 -9.07 -12.52 -4.26
CA GLY A 35 -9.65 -12.19 -2.95
C GLY A 35 -8.55 -11.81 -1.96
N GLY A 36 -7.48 -12.61 -1.92
CA GLY A 36 -6.31 -12.34 -1.11
C GLY A 36 -5.59 -11.04 -1.49
N ILE A 37 -5.46 -10.72 -2.79
CA ILE A 37 -4.91 -9.43 -3.24
C ILE A 37 -5.73 -8.26 -2.70
N ILE A 38 -7.06 -8.31 -2.83
CA ILE A 38 -7.93 -7.23 -2.35
C ILE A 38 -7.86 -7.11 -0.83
N ASN A 39 -7.91 -8.23 -0.12
CA ASN A 39 -7.79 -8.24 1.33
C ASN A 39 -6.44 -7.65 1.78
N ALA A 40 -5.35 -8.03 1.11
CA ALA A 40 -4.02 -7.53 1.40
C ALA A 40 -3.90 -6.02 1.19
N CYS A 41 -4.41 -5.49 0.07
CA CYS A 41 -4.39 -4.06 -0.22
C CYS A 41 -5.23 -3.24 0.78
N LEU A 42 -6.42 -3.72 1.13
CA LEU A 42 -7.31 -3.03 2.07
C LEU A 42 -6.77 -3.08 3.49
N GLY A 43 -6.28 -4.24 3.92
CA GLY A 43 -5.66 -4.42 5.23
C GLY A 43 -4.40 -3.59 5.41
N LEU A 44 -3.49 -3.61 4.42
CA LEU A 44 -2.31 -2.74 4.42
C LEU A 44 -2.68 -1.26 4.59
N SER A 45 -3.76 -0.80 3.94
CA SER A 45 -4.24 0.58 4.10
C SER A 45 -4.75 0.86 5.52
N GLY A 46 -5.36 -0.13 6.18
CA GLY A 46 -5.79 -0.08 7.57
C GLY A 46 -4.62 0.10 8.52
N GLU A 47 -3.65 -0.83 8.48
CA GLU A 47 -2.50 -0.83 9.41
C GLU A 47 -1.61 0.41 9.22
N VAL A 48 -1.43 0.87 7.98
CA VAL A 48 -0.76 2.16 7.71
C VAL A 48 -1.54 3.33 8.34
N GLY A 49 -2.86 3.28 8.33
CA GLY A 49 -3.72 4.26 8.99
C GLY A 49 -3.53 4.28 10.51
N GLU A 50 -3.46 3.11 11.14
CA GLU A 50 -3.23 2.96 12.58
C GLU A 50 -1.84 3.45 12.99
N LEU A 51 -0.79 3.03 12.26
CA LEU A 51 0.56 3.53 12.41
C LEU A 51 0.61 5.07 12.33
N ASN A 52 -0.03 5.66 11.31
CA ASN A 52 -0.08 7.10 11.13
C ASN A 52 -0.81 7.81 12.28
N ASP A 53 -1.88 7.22 12.82
CA ASP A 53 -2.60 7.80 13.96
C ASP A 53 -1.75 7.79 15.24
N LEU A 54 -0.96 6.73 15.48
CA LEU A 54 0.02 6.69 16.57
C LEU A 54 1.06 7.82 16.43
N ILE A 55 1.67 7.97 15.25
CA ILE A 55 2.65 9.04 14.98
C ILE A 55 2.03 10.43 15.13
N LYS A 56 0.82 10.63 14.60
CA LYS A 56 0.10 11.91 14.71
C LYS A 56 -0.19 12.25 16.17
N LYS A 57 -0.67 11.29 16.97
CA LYS A 57 -0.91 11.48 18.41
C LYS A 57 0.36 11.81 19.17
N TRP A 58 1.47 11.18 18.82
CA TRP A 58 2.77 11.47 19.43
C TRP A 58 3.21 12.91 19.14
N ILE A 59 3.24 13.31 17.87
CA ILE A 59 3.81 14.59 17.45
C ILE A 59 2.87 15.76 17.71
N PHE A 60 1.61 15.67 17.28
CA PHE A 60 0.69 16.81 17.24
C PHE A 60 -0.24 16.89 18.45
N HIS A 61 -0.39 15.80 19.21
CA HIS A 61 -1.16 15.82 20.45
C HIS A 61 -0.28 15.70 21.70
N GLU A 62 1.05 15.78 21.54
CA GLU A 62 2.05 15.81 22.62
C GLU A 62 1.89 14.66 23.62
N ARG A 63 1.54 13.46 23.12
CA ARG A 63 1.37 12.25 23.94
C ARG A 63 2.60 11.36 23.85
N GLU A 64 2.87 10.59 24.90
CA GLU A 64 3.85 9.50 24.79
C GLU A 64 3.42 8.48 23.73
N VAL A 65 4.39 8.02 22.94
CA VAL A 65 4.16 6.98 21.94
C VAL A 65 4.30 5.61 22.59
N ASP A 66 3.30 4.76 22.37
CA ASP A 66 3.43 3.34 22.68
C ASP A 66 4.30 2.68 21.60
N MET A 67 5.59 2.56 21.90
CA MET A 67 6.57 1.96 21.00
C MET A 67 6.31 0.48 20.72
N GLU A 68 5.63 -0.23 21.63
CA GLU A 68 5.30 -1.64 21.43
C GLU A 68 4.10 -1.77 20.50
N HIS A 69 3.10 -0.88 20.64
CA HIS A 69 2.01 -0.77 19.67
C HIS A 69 2.55 -0.40 18.28
N LEU A 70 3.41 0.62 18.18
CA LEU A 70 3.99 1.02 16.89
C LEU A 70 4.74 -0.13 16.18
N LYS A 71 5.45 -0.99 16.94
CA LYS A 71 6.11 -2.17 16.36
C LYS A 71 5.12 -3.22 15.87
N LYS A 72 4.00 -3.42 16.55
CA LYS A 72 2.94 -4.34 16.11
C LYS A 72 2.36 -3.90 14.78
N GLU A 73 2.03 -2.62 14.65
CA GLU A 73 1.54 -2.05 13.39
C GLU A 73 2.54 -2.24 12.23
N CYS A 74 3.84 -2.05 12.48
CA CYS A 74 4.88 -2.39 11.50
C CYS A 74 4.89 -3.88 11.12
N GLY A 75 4.64 -4.77 12.10
CA GLY A 75 4.51 -6.21 11.87
C GLY A 75 3.29 -6.56 11.03
N ASP A 76 2.14 -5.95 11.31
CA ASP A 76 0.90 -6.17 10.57
C ASP A 76 0.99 -5.62 9.13
N ILE A 77 1.70 -4.50 8.93
CA ILE A 77 2.09 -4.01 7.60
C ILE A 77 2.90 -5.08 6.85
N LEU A 78 3.94 -5.64 7.48
CA LEU A 78 4.75 -6.71 6.86
C LEU A 78 3.92 -7.96 6.57
N TRP A 79 2.97 -8.30 7.45
CA TRP A 79 2.07 -9.42 7.25
C TRP A 79 1.21 -9.25 5.99
N TYR A 80 0.63 -8.07 5.78
CA TYR A 80 -0.15 -7.79 4.58
C TYR A 80 0.71 -7.72 3.31
N VAL A 81 1.97 -7.26 3.40
CA VAL A 81 2.92 -7.35 2.28
C VAL A 81 3.21 -8.82 1.92
N ALA A 82 3.43 -9.68 2.93
CA ALA A 82 3.66 -11.10 2.72
C ALA A 82 2.41 -11.79 2.13
N MET A 83 1.21 -11.44 2.61
CA MET A 83 -0.05 -11.90 2.05
C MET A 83 -0.21 -11.50 0.58
N LEU A 84 0.14 -10.25 0.24
CA LEU A 84 0.10 -9.78 -1.15
C LEU A 84 1.06 -10.58 -2.04
N CYS A 85 2.29 -10.83 -1.57
CA CYS A 85 3.25 -11.67 -2.29
C CYS A 85 2.70 -13.08 -2.50
N HIS A 86 2.16 -13.70 -1.45
CA HIS A 86 1.55 -15.03 -1.53
C HIS A 86 0.40 -15.09 -2.56
N SER A 87 -0.54 -14.15 -2.50
CA SER A 87 -1.69 -14.11 -3.40
C SER A 87 -1.31 -13.80 -4.86
N LEU A 88 -0.16 -13.13 -5.08
CA LEU A 88 0.43 -12.86 -6.39
C LEU A 88 1.41 -13.94 -6.86
N GLN A 89 1.67 -14.96 -6.05
CA GLN A 89 2.70 -15.98 -6.29
C GLN A 89 4.11 -15.40 -6.46
N TRP A 90 4.41 -14.34 -5.73
CA TRP A 90 5.74 -13.73 -5.68
C TRP A 90 6.56 -14.31 -4.53
N ASP A 91 7.86 -14.44 -4.78
CA ASP A 91 8.83 -14.71 -3.72
C ASP A 91 9.21 -13.41 -3.02
N MET A 92 8.93 -13.33 -1.72
CA MET A 92 9.24 -12.15 -0.92
C MET A 92 10.75 -11.88 -0.86
N ASP A 93 11.59 -12.93 -0.93
CA ASP A 93 13.05 -12.78 -0.96
C ASP A 93 13.51 -12.08 -2.23
N GLU A 94 12.89 -12.39 -3.37
CA GLU A 94 13.15 -11.71 -4.64
C GLU A 94 12.77 -10.23 -4.55
N ILE A 95 11.58 -9.92 -4.03
CA ILE A 95 11.10 -8.53 -3.86
C ILE A 95 12.03 -7.73 -2.95
N MET A 96 12.44 -8.31 -1.82
CA MET A 96 13.37 -7.69 -0.87
C MET A 96 14.73 -7.45 -1.52
N LYS A 97 15.26 -8.44 -2.25
CA LYS A 97 16.54 -8.31 -2.96
C LYS A 97 16.50 -7.21 -4.02
N MET A 98 15.46 -7.20 -4.86
CA MET A 98 15.24 -6.15 -5.86
C MET A 98 15.21 -4.76 -5.22
N ASN A 99 14.55 -4.63 -4.07
CA ASN A 99 14.49 -3.37 -3.34
C ASN A 99 15.88 -2.92 -2.85
N ILE A 100 16.64 -3.82 -2.21
CA ILE A 100 17.98 -3.52 -1.68
C ILE A 100 18.96 -3.19 -2.81
N ASP A 101 18.94 -3.93 -3.91
CA ASP A 101 19.82 -3.68 -5.06
C ASP A 101 19.53 -2.31 -5.68
N LYS A 102 18.25 -1.93 -5.82
CA LYS A 102 17.83 -0.58 -6.24
C LYS A 102 18.31 0.50 -5.27
N LEU A 103 18.12 0.31 -3.96
CA LEU A 103 18.53 1.29 -2.95
C LEU A 103 20.05 1.49 -2.92
N LYS A 104 20.84 0.40 -3.04
CA LYS A 104 22.30 0.47 -3.13
C LYS A 104 22.79 1.16 -4.39
N ALA A 105 22.15 0.88 -5.54
CA ALA A 105 22.48 1.56 -6.78
C ALA A 105 22.24 3.08 -6.69
N ARG A 106 21.15 3.48 -6.01
CA ARG A 106 20.79 4.89 -5.82
C ARG A 106 21.69 5.60 -4.80
N TYR A 107 21.97 4.92 -3.69
CA TYR A 107 22.70 5.46 -2.53
C TYR A 107 23.91 4.58 -2.18
N PRO A 108 24.94 4.51 -3.05
CA PRO A 108 26.10 3.63 -2.84
C PRO A 108 26.88 3.97 -1.57
N GLU A 109 26.92 5.24 -1.20
CA GLU A 109 27.61 5.76 0.01
C GLU A 109 26.61 6.18 1.11
N GLY A 110 25.37 5.69 1.05
CA GLY A 110 24.29 6.11 1.94
C GLY A 110 23.49 7.30 1.41
N PHE A 111 22.57 7.80 2.26
CA PHE A 111 21.59 8.80 1.87
C PHE A 111 22.23 10.11 1.42
N ASP A 112 21.77 10.62 0.29
CA ASP A 112 22.21 11.88 -0.31
C ASP A 112 20.96 12.69 -0.71
N THR A 113 20.83 13.91 -0.18
CA THR A 113 19.66 14.77 -0.39
C THR A 113 19.51 15.24 -1.83
N ILE A 114 20.60 15.38 -2.58
CA ILE A 114 20.57 15.77 -3.99
C ILE A 114 20.03 14.60 -4.80
N LYS A 115 20.57 13.40 -4.60
CA LYS A 115 20.08 12.17 -5.27
C LYS A 115 18.64 11.80 -4.89
N ALA A 116 18.19 12.19 -3.70
CA ALA A 116 16.80 11.97 -3.29
C ALA A 116 15.79 12.85 -4.05
N ASN A 117 16.21 14.06 -4.44
CA ASN A 117 15.38 15.04 -5.13
C ASN A 117 15.45 14.91 -6.66
N ASP A 118 16.63 14.58 -7.22
CA ASP A 118 16.82 14.33 -8.66
C ASP A 118 16.60 12.85 -9.00
N ARG A 119 15.33 12.46 -9.16
CA ARG A 119 14.94 11.10 -9.52
C ARG A 119 15.17 10.86 -11.02
N GLU A 120 15.96 9.85 -11.36
CA GLU A 120 16.05 9.37 -12.75
C GLU A 120 14.72 8.71 -13.17
N GLU A 121 14.37 8.78 -14.46
CA GLU A 121 13.09 8.26 -14.97
C GLU A 121 12.95 6.73 -14.82
N LYS A 122 14.09 6.02 -14.83
CA LYS A 122 14.17 4.56 -14.59
C LYS A 122 13.93 4.16 -13.13
N ASP A 123 13.82 5.14 -12.24
CA ASP A 123 13.77 5.02 -10.79
C ASP A 123 12.39 5.37 -10.20
N LEU A 124 11.43 5.76 -11.07
CA LEU A 124 10.01 6.06 -10.81
C LEU A 124 9.12 4.84 -11.08
#